data_AF-A0A383TBD6-F1
#
_entry.id   AF-A0A383TBD6-F1
#
_cell.length_a   1.000
_cell.length_b   1.000
_cell.length_c   1.000
_cell.angle_alpha   90.00
_cell.angle_beta   90.00
_cell.angle_gamma   90.00
#
_symmetry.space_group_name_H-M   'P 1'
#
loop_
_entity.id
_entity.type
_entity.pdbx_description
1 polymer ?
#
loop_
_entity_poly.entity_id
_entity_poly.type
_entity_poly.pdbx_seq_one_letter_code
_entity_poly.pdbx_strand_id
1 'polypeptide(L)'
;MPNFKLVAPYCGVRKYDKRFFVYYLETEENIRREYIFNTDEDVSNFSHALENLTAFMNNVPVCKKEAYHQEFLDLLLREVDHKLNIRTDPSKPSAVALAIEA
;
A
#
# COMPACT_ATOMS: atom_id res chain seq x y z
N MET A 1 1.53 -1.12 20.85
CA MET A 1 1.74 -0.31 19.62
C MET A 1 0.46 -0.36 18.78
N PRO A 2 -0.48 0.60 18.89
CA PRO A 2 -1.89 0.31 18.57
C PRO A 2 -2.34 0.54 17.11
N ASN A 3 -1.48 0.92 16.18
CA ASN A 3 -1.93 1.35 14.85
C ASN A 3 -1.52 0.44 13.68
N PHE A 4 -0.94 -0.74 13.93
CA PHE A 4 -0.58 -1.71 12.87
C PHE A 4 -1.62 -2.81 12.77
N LYS A 5 -2.24 -2.96 11.61
CA LYS A 5 -3.21 -4.01 11.29
C LYS A 5 -2.69 -4.83 10.11
N LEU A 6 -2.59 -6.14 10.27
CA LEU A 6 -2.39 -7.05 9.14
C LEU A 6 -3.70 -7.12 8.36
N VAL A 7 -3.66 -6.73 7.09
CA VAL A 7 -4.79 -6.83 6.15
C VAL A 7 -4.65 -8.06 5.26
N ALA A 8 -3.45 -8.63 5.15
CA ALA A 8 -3.24 -9.94 4.55
C ALA A 8 -1.94 -10.56 5.10
N PRO A 9 -1.68 -11.87 4.88
CA PRO A 9 -0.43 -12.50 5.30
C PRO A 9 0.84 -11.78 4.80
N TYR A 10 0.74 -11.12 3.64
CA TYR A 10 1.81 -10.40 2.95
C TYR A 10 1.57 -8.87 2.96
N CYS A 11 0.57 -8.35 3.69
CA CYS A 11 0.23 -6.93 3.67
C CYS A 11 -0.17 -6.41 5.05
N GLY A 12 0.57 -5.44 5.56
CA GLY A 12 0.29 -4.73 6.79
C GLY A 12 -0.04 -3.26 6.53
N VAL A 13 -0.94 -2.68 7.31
CA VAL A 13 -1.32 -1.27 7.20
C VAL A 13 -1.10 -0.58 8.54
N ARG A 14 -0.48 0.61 8.53
CA ARG A 14 -0.53 1.56 9.64
C ARG A 14 -1.35 2.77 9.31
N LYS A 15 -2.32 3.11 10.16
CA LYS A 15 -3.10 4.34 10.06
C LYS A 15 -2.64 5.38 11.07
N TYR A 16 -2.48 6.61 10.62
CA TYR A 16 -2.26 7.79 11.46
C TYR A 16 -3.11 8.93 10.91
N ASP A 17 -4.21 9.25 11.60
CA ASP A 17 -5.11 10.33 11.19
C ASP A 17 -5.55 10.13 9.72
N LYS A 18 -5.22 11.06 8.82
CA LYS A 18 -5.51 10.98 7.38
C LYS A 18 -4.45 10.26 6.53
N ARG A 19 -3.51 9.56 7.16
CA ARG A 19 -2.39 8.89 6.50
C ARG A 19 -2.44 7.38 6.68
N PHE A 20 -2.23 6.65 5.59
CA PHE A 20 -2.13 5.19 5.58
C PHE A 20 -0.79 4.76 5.02
N PHE A 21 -0.10 3.92 5.77
CA PHE A 21 1.12 3.26 5.34
C PHE A 21 0.81 1.81 5.03
N VAL A 22 0.90 1.43 3.77
CA VAL A 22 0.74 0.05 3.31
C VAL A 22 2.12 -0.55 3.13
N TYR A 23 2.35 -1.68 3.79
CA TYR A 23 3.60 -2.43 3.82
C TYR A 23 3.34 -3.80 3.18
N TYR A 24 4.03 -4.11 2.09
CA TYR A 24 4.01 -5.45 1.53
C TYR A 24 5.12 -6.27 2.18
N LEU A 25 4.74 -7.20 3.06
CA LEU A 25 5.63 -8.12 3.73
C LEU A 25 6.00 -9.22 2.73
N GLU A 26 7.29 -9.57 2.66
CA GLU A 26 7.85 -10.59 1.76
C GLU A 26 8.04 -10.18 0.28
N THR A 27 7.92 -8.90 -0.08
CA THR A 27 8.40 -8.44 -1.40
C THR A 27 9.89 -8.13 -1.35
N GLU A 28 10.64 -8.46 -2.41
CA GLU A 28 12.10 -8.31 -2.47
C GLU A 28 12.59 -6.88 -2.22
N GLU A 29 11.69 -5.90 -2.36
CA GLU A 29 11.97 -4.47 -2.32
C GLU A 29 11.41 -3.75 -1.06
N ASN A 30 10.77 -4.48 -0.12
CA ASN A 30 10.16 -3.90 1.09
C ASN A 30 9.38 -2.60 0.80
N ILE A 31 8.52 -2.65 -0.22
CA ILE A 31 7.83 -1.46 -0.74
C ILE A 31 6.86 -0.94 0.33
N ARG A 32 7.05 0.33 0.71
CA ARG A 32 6.14 1.08 1.58
C ARG A 32 5.43 2.14 0.75
N ARG A 33 4.10 2.07 0.71
CA ARG A 33 3.25 3.10 0.11
C ARG A 33 2.60 3.94 1.20
N GLU A 34 2.77 5.25 1.13
CA GLU A 34 2.09 6.21 2.00
C GLU A 34 0.99 6.91 1.20
N TYR A 35 -0.25 6.70 1.61
CA TYR A 35 -1.43 7.39 1.10
C TYR A 35 -1.84 8.48 2.07
N ILE A 36 -1.97 9.71 1.60
CA ILE A 36 -2.39 10.87 2.38
C ILE A 36 -3.68 11.39 1.78
N PHE A 37 -4.74 11.40 2.58
CA PHE A 37 -6.07 11.84 2.19
C PHE A 37 -6.36 13.25 2.73
N ASN A 38 -7.23 13.98 2.02
CA ASN A 38 -7.59 15.34 2.39
C ASN A 38 -8.85 15.37 3.27
N THR A 39 -9.80 14.46 3.05
CA THR A 39 -11.08 14.41 3.77
C THR A 39 -11.19 13.19 4.69
N ASP A 40 -11.99 13.32 5.75
CA ASP A 40 -12.29 12.21 6.66
C ASP A 40 -13.22 11.16 6.03
N GLU A 41 -13.97 11.56 4.99
CA GLU A 41 -14.79 10.67 4.17
C GLU A 41 -13.90 9.72 3.37
N ASP A 42 -12.87 10.23 2.68
CA ASP A 42 -11.91 9.41 1.93
C ASP A 42 -11.15 8.44 2.83
N VAL A 43 -10.79 8.89 4.04
CA VAL A 43 -10.16 8.05 5.07
C VAL A 43 -11.06 6.89 5.48
N SER A 44 -12.36 7.15 5.61
CA SER A 44 -13.35 6.13 5.99
C SER A 44 -13.59 5.16 4.83
N ASN A 45 -13.78 5.68 3.62
CA ASN A 45 -13.94 4.88 2.40
C ASN A 45 -12.74 3.98 2.15
N PHE A 46 -11.52 4.50 2.28
CA PHE A 46 -10.29 3.73 2.13
C PHE A 46 -10.14 2.65 3.21
N SER A 47 -10.52 2.96 4.46
CA SER A 47 -10.52 1.97 5.55
C SER A 47 -11.46 0.80 5.25
N HIS A 48 -12.69 1.09 4.82
CA HIS A 48 -13.68 0.07 4.45
C HIS A 48 -13.25 -0.76 3.23
N ALA A 49 -12.67 -0.10 2.22
CA ALA A 49 -12.20 -0.77 1.02
C ALA A 49 -11.04 -1.75 1.32
N LEU A 50 -10.12 -1.39 2.20
CA LEU A 50 -9.04 -2.29 2.65
C LEU A 50 -9.58 -3.53 3.40
N GLU A 51 -10.65 -3.39 4.16
CA GLU A 51 -11.30 -4.53 4.84
C GLU A 51 -11.94 -5.48 3.83
N ASN A 52 -12.60 -4.95 2.80
CA ASN A 52 -13.17 -5.76 1.72
C ASN A 52 -12.09 -6.44 0.87
N LEU A 53 -10.98 -5.73 0.60
CA LEU A 53 -9.83 -6.29 -0.10
C LEU A 53 -9.25 -7.48 0.67
N THR A 54 -9.09 -7.35 1.99
CA THR A 54 -8.63 -8.45 2.87
C THR A 54 -9.44 -9.74 2.62
N ALA A 55 -10.76 -9.63 2.57
CA ALA A 55 -11.65 -10.77 2.33
C ALA A 55 -11.48 -11.34 0.91
N PHE A 56 -11.34 -10.48 -0.11
CA PHE A 56 -11.13 -10.90 -1.49
C PHE A 56 -9.79 -11.64 -1.68
N MET A 57 -8.71 -11.14 -1.07
CA MET A 57 -7.35 -11.65 -1.23
C MET A 57 -7.11 -13.05 -0.62
N ASN A 58 -8.05 -13.55 0.20
CA ASN A 58 -8.00 -14.93 0.70
C ASN A 58 -8.13 -15.97 -0.42
N ASN A 59 -8.80 -15.64 -1.52
CA ASN A 59 -9.02 -16.55 -2.64
C ASN A 59 -8.02 -16.38 -3.79
N VAL A 60 -7.09 -15.41 -3.69
CA VAL A 60 -6.11 -15.11 -4.73
C VAL A 60 -4.84 -15.96 -4.52
N PRO A 61 -4.24 -16.56 -5.56
CA PRO A 61 -2.96 -17.25 -5.45
C PRO A 61 -1.86 -16.31 -4.97
N VAL A 62 -1.00 -16.75 -4.03
CA VAL A 62 0.06 -15.93 -3.39
C VAL A 62 0.89 -15.13 -4.40
N CYS A 63 1.31 -15.75 -5.50
CA CYS A 63 2.12 -15.12 -6.56
C CYS A 63 1.44 -13.97 -7.30
N LYS A 64 0.12 -13.84 -7.23
CA LYS A 64 -0.64 -12.76 -7.87
C LYS A 64 -1.12 -11.71 -6.88
N LYS A 65 -0.96 -11.94 -5.58
CA LYS A 65 -1.60 -11.12 -4.57
C LYS A 65 -1.12 -9.67 -4.57
N GLU A 66 0.15 -9.44 -4.85
CA GLU A 66 0.68 -8.07 -4.96
C GLU A 66 0.03 -7.31 -6.12
N ALA A 67 0.02 -7.89 -7.34
CA ALA A 67 -0.53 -7.25 -8.53
C ALA A 67 -2.01 -6.88 -8.36
N TYR A 68 -2.83 -7.81 -7.86
CA TYR A 68 -4.24 -7.55 -7.59
C TYR A 68 -4.45 -6.46 -6.52
N HIS A 69 -3.61 -6.45 -5.48
CA HIS A 69 -3.70 -5.43 -4.44
C HIS A 69 -3.31 -4.04 -4.98
N GLN A 70 -2.33 -3.96 -5.88
CA GLN A 70 -1.95 -2.71 -6.54
C GLN A 70 -3.06 -2.21 -7.48
N GLU A 71 -3.59 -3.08 -8.35
CA GLU A 71 -4.70 -2.70 -9.25
C GLU A 71 -5.95 -2.26 -8.48
N PHE A 72 -6.27 -2.93 -7.38
CA PHE A 72 -7.38 -2.52 -6.52
C PHE A 72 -7.18 -1.13 -5.94
N LEU A 73 -5.97 -0.82 -5.44
CA LEU A 73 -5.68 0.50 -4.89
C LEU A 73 -5.73 1.57 -5.98
N ASP A 74 -5.19 1.29 -7.17
CA ASP A 74 -5.23 2.22 -8.30
C ASP A 74 -6.67 2.50 -8.75
N LEU A 75 -7.54 1.48 -8.78
CA LEU A 75 -8.96 1.65 -9.07
C LEU A 75 -9.69 2.44 -7.97
N LEU A 76 -9.45 2.09 -6.72
CA LEU A 76 -10.07 2.74 -5.56
C LEU A 76 -9.73 4.22 -5.46
N LEU A 77 -8.50 4.57 -5.85
CA LEU A 77 -7.96 5.91 -5.69
C LEU A 77 -7.98 6.74 -6.97
N ARG A 78 -8.49 6.19 -8.08
CA ARG A 78 -8.52 6.84 -9.39
C ARG A 78 -9.24 8.19 -9.39
N GLU A 79 -10.31 8.29 -8.61
CA GLU A 79 -11.16 9.49 -8.53
C GLU A 79 -11.00 10.23 -7.18
N VAL A 80 -10.09 9.77 -6.32
CA VAL A 80 -9.83 10.36 -5.01
C VAL A 80 -8.64 11.30 -5.10
N ASP A 81 -8.82 12.55 -4.71
CA ASP A 81 -7.71 13.50 -4.57
C ASP A 81 -6.84 13.11 -3.36
N HIS A 82 -5.76 12.39 -3.64
CA HIS A 82 -4.86 11.85 -2.63
C HIS A 82 -3.39 12.05 -3.06
N LYS A 83 -2.50 12.10 -2.07
CA LYS A 83 -1.06 12.10 -2.31
C LYS A 83 -0.49 10.70 -2.02
N LEU A 84 0.20 10.13 -3.00
CA LEU A 84 0.92 8.86 -2.89
C LEU A 84 2.43 9.11 -2.81
N ASN A 85 3.07 8.70 -1.72
CA ASN A 85 4.53 8.59 -1.65
C ASN A 85 4.94 7.11 -1.62
N ILE A 86 5.71 6.67 -2.60
CA ILE A 86 6.28 5.32 -2.63
C ILE A 86 7.71 5.41 -2.11
N ARG A 87 8.03 4.60 -1.09
CA ARG A 87 9.39 4.46 -0.57
C ARG A 87 9.79 2.99 -0.69
N THR A 88 10.82 2.72 -1.47
CA THR A 88 11.58 1.48 -1.42
C THR A 88 12.69 1.64 -0.38
N ASP A 89 12.95 0.58 0.39
CA ASP A 89 14.03 0.63 1.36
C ASP A 89 15.39 0.71 0.62
N PRO A 90 16.25 1.71 0.90
CA PRO A 90 17.51 1.91 0.17
C PRO A 90 18.56 0.82 0.43
N SER A 91 18.26 -0.17 1.27
CA SER A 91 19.16 -1.29 1.59
C SER A 91 19.48 -2.19 0.38
N LYS A 92 18.80 -2.00 -0.77
CA LYS A 92 19.28 -2.43 -2.08
C LYS A 92 19.26 -1.23 -3.03
N PRO A 93 20.40 -0.82 -3.61
CA PRO A 93 20.40 0.22 -4.63
C PRO A 93 19.59 -0.28 -5.84
N SER A 94 18.51 0.43 -6.15
CA SER A 94 17.82 0.28 -7.42
C SER A 94 18.79 0.65 -8.55
N ALA A 95 18.98 -0.24 -9.52
CA ALA A 95 19.82 0.03 -10.70
C ALA A 95 19.40 1.29 -11.48
N VAL A 96 18.17 1.79 -11.25
CA VAL A 96 17.65 3.02 -11.84
C VAL A 96 18.25 4.28 -11.19
N ALA A 97 18.67 4.21 -9.92
CA ALA A 97 19.31 5.34 -9.23
C ALA A 97 20.77 5.56 -9.70
N LEU A 98 21.43 4.51 -10.20
CA LEU A 98 22.80 4.58 -10.74
C LEU A 98 22.89 5.20 -12.14
N ALA A 99 21.76 5.41 -12.83
CA ALA A 99 21.75 5.97 -14.18
C ALA A 99 21.51 7.50 -14.23
N ILE A 100 21.29 8.14 -13.06
CA ILE A 100 21.02 9.59 -12.97
C ILE A 100 22.26 10.36 -12.49
N GLU A 101 23.31 9.67 -12.03
CA GLU A 101 24.64 10.25 -11.81
C GLU A 101 25.66 9.60 -12.75
N ALA A 102 25.68 10.04 -14.01
CA ALA A 102 26.79 9.86 -14.96
C ALA A 102 26.90 11.06 -15.88
#